data_AF-A0A3M9MXR6-F1
#
_entry.id   AF-A0A3M9MXR6-F1
#
_cell.length_a   1.000
_cell.length_b   1.000
_cell.length_c   1.000
_cell.angle_alpha   90.00
_cell.angle_beta   90.00
_cell.angle_gamma   90.00
#
_symmetry.space_group_name_H-M   'P 1'
#
loop_
_entity.id
_entity.type
_entity.pdbx_description
1 polymer ?
#
loop_
_entity_poly.entity_id
_entity_poly.type
_entity_poly.pdbx_seq_one_letter_code
_entity_poly.pdbx_strand_id
1 'polypeptide(L)'
;MTLRLLPHYFKKIGLILFVGASLPDFIRGITSGYYDFHQASPSGDTSLLPLPSQTLWILEIIAILGIVLYAMAKDRIHDELLQWLRMEAIEITFFLTVVIVSIGYFFSHGFRIHPSYLINLQLIVFLIIYYVKKQSITSAN
;
A
#
# COMPACT_ATOMS: atom_id res chain seq x y z
N MET A 1 10.74 -11.51 -9.21
CA MET A 1 9.77 -10.81 -10.09
C MET A 1 8.48 -10.64 -9.30
N THR A 2 8.12 -9.41 -8.91
CA THR A 2 6.97 -9.14 -8.04
C THR A 2 5.90 -8.39 -8.85
N LEU A 3 5.00 -9.14 -9.48
CA LEU A 3 3.80 -8.60 -10.13
C LEU A 3 2.85 -8.08 -9.03
N ARG A 4 3.14 -6.89 -8.50
CA ARG A 4 2.23 -6.13 -7.61
C ARG A 4 1.33 -5.29 -8.51
N LEU A 5 0.30 -5.94 -9.05
CA LEU A 5 -0.43 -5.47 -10.23
C LEU A 5 -1.55 -4.45 -9.92
N LEU A 6 -2.03 -4.37 -8.68
CA LEU A 6 -3.20 -3.54 -8.35
C LEU A 6 -2.86 -2.30 -7.50
N PRO A 7 -3.33 -1.09 -7.89
CA PRO A 7 -3.18 0.16 -7.13
C PRO A 7 -3.75 0.08 -5.71
N HIS A 8 -3.24 0.92 -4.80
CA HIS A 8 -3.65 0.97 -3.38
C HIS A 8 -5.17 1.08 -3.17
N TYR A 9 -5.90 1.77 -4.05
CA TYR A 9 -7.35 1.94 -3.96
C TYR A 9 -8.12 0.62 -3.87
N PHE A 10 -7.59 -0.45 -4.47
CA PHE A 10 -8.19 -1.77 -4.42
C PHE A 10 -8.20 -2.37 -3.01
N LYS A 11 -7.28 -2.00 -2.11
CA LYS A 11 -7.30 -2.49 -0.72
C LYS A 11 -8.57 -2.02 0.02
N LYS A 12 -8.96 -0.75 -0.17
CA LYS A 12 -10.17 -0.19 0.44
C LYS A 12 -11.43 -0.78 -0.18
N ILE A 13 -11.45 -0.92 -1.50
CA ILE A 13 -12.58 -1.49 -2.24
C ILE A 13 -12.80 -2.95 -1.86
N GLY A 14 -11.75 -3.77 -1.82
CA GLY A 14 -11.82 -5.18 -1.43
C GLY A 14 -12.29 -5.38 0.00
N LEU A 15 -11.82 -4.53 0.93
CA LEU A 15 -12.28 -4.57 2.31
C LEU A 15 -13.76 -4.21 2.44
N ILE A 16 -14.22 -3.14 1.78
CA ILE A 16 -15.63 -2.74 1.80
C ILE A 16 -16.50 -3.82 1.16
N LEU A 17 -16.05 -4.40 0.06
CA LEU A 17 -16.76 -5.47 -0.64
C LEU A 17 -16.89 -6.72 0.23
N PHE A 18 -15.79 -7.14 0.87
CA PHE A 18 -15.76 -8.30 1.75
C PHE A 18 -16.64 -8.09 2.99
N VAL A 19 -16.46 -6.97 3.69
CA VAL A 19 -17.23 -6.69 4.92
C VAL A 19 -18.71 -6.50 4.57
N GLY A 20 -19.02 -5.74 3.52
CA GLY A 20 -20.40 -5.50 3.12
C GLY A 20 -21.14 -6.77 2.70
N ALA A 21 -20.48 -7.66 1.95
CA ALA A 21 -21.10 -8.88 1.46
C ALA A 21 -21.13 -10.02 2.49
N SER A 22 -20.21 -10.05 3.46
CA SER A 22 -20.20 -11.09 4.52
C SER A 22 -21.17 -10.81 5.68
N LEU A 23 -21.59 -9.56 5.87
CA LEU A 23 -22.49 -9.17 6.98
C LEU A 23 -23.82 -9.93 6.98
N PRO A 24 -24.55 -10.08 5.86
CA PRO A 24 -25.84 -10.77 5.87
C PRO A 24 -25.72 -12.26 6.22
N ASP A 25 -24.71 -12.95 5.70
CA ASP A 25 -24.44 -14.36 6.01
C ASP A 25 -24.01 -14.53 7.48
N PHE A 26 -23.21 -13.60 8.00
CA PHE A 26 -22.79 -13.61 9.40
C PHE A 26 -23.98 -13.46 10.36
N ILE A 27 -24.87 -12.50 10.10
CA ILE A 27 -26.07 -12.28 10.92
C ILE A 27 -27.00 -13.50 10.83
N ARG A 28 -27.20 -14.05 9.62
CA ARG A 28 -28.02 -15.25 9.43
C ARG A 28 -27.44 -16.43 10.21
N GLY A 29 -26.15 -16.72 10.06
CA GLY A 29 -25.48 -17.83 10.75
C GLY A 29 -25.56 -17.73 12.28
N ILE A 30 -25.44 -16.53 12.84
CA ILE A 30 -25.62 -16.32 14.28
C ILE A 30 -27.08 -16.57 14.69
N THR A 31 -28.05 -16.02 13.94
CA THR A 31 -29.47 -16.20 14.27
C THR A 31 -29.91 -17.65 14.17
N SER A 32 -29.54 -18.35 13.10
CA SER A 32 -29.87 -19.77 12.94
C SER A 32 -29.22 -20.63 14.02
N GLY A 33 -27.94 -20.38 14.32
CA GLY A 33 -27.24 -21.10 15.40
C GLY A 33 -27.88 -20.89 16.77
N TYR A 34 -28.40 -19.69 17.05
CA TYR A 34 -29.10 -19.40 18.31
C TYR A 34 -30.45 -20.13 18.42
N TYR A 35 -31.25 -20.15 17.35
CA TYR A 35 -32.54 -20.84 17.34
C TYR A 35 -32.39 -22.37 17.40
N ASP A 36 -31.40 -22.93 16.69
CA ASP A 36 -31.07 -24.36 16.75
C ASP A 36 -30.61 -24.78 18.15
N PHE A 37 -29.79 -23.95 18.80
CA PHE A 37 -29.32 -24.21 20.17
C PHE A 37 -30.46 -24.21 21.20
N HIS A 38 -31.43 -23.31 21.04
CA HIS A 38 -32.56 -23.19 21.98
C HIS A 38 -33.76 -24.08 21.67
N GLN A 39 -33.70 -24.93 20.63
CA GLN A 39 -34.83 -25.78 20.16
C GLN A 39 -36.15 -25.02 19.98
N ALA A 40 -36.07 -23.70 19.83
CA ALA A 40 -37.23 -22.85 19.65
C ALA A 40 -37.57 -22.92 18.17
N SER A 41 -38.33 -23.95 17.76
CA SER A 41 -38.74 -24.16 16.37
C SER A 41 -39.73 -23.06 15.97
N PRO A 42 -39.32 -22.05 15.19
CA PRO A 42 -40.23 -21.03 14.70
C PRO A 42 -40.85 -21.59 13.43
N SER A 43 -42.17 -21.76 13.41
CA SER A 43 -42.94 -22.24 12.26
C SER A 43 -43.06 -21.18 11.13
N GLY A 44 -41.98 -20.46 10.84
CA GLY A 44 -41.88 -19.46 9.78
C GLY A 44 -40.45 -18.93 9.67
N ASP A 45 -40.09 -18.38 8.50
CA ASP A 45 -38.79 -17.77 8.19
C ASP A 45 -38.46 -16.62 9.17
N THR A 46 -38.01 -16.91 10.39
CA THR A 46 -37.53 -15.93 11.38
C THR A 46 -36.07 -15.60 11.16
N SER A 47 -35.65 -15.48 9.91
CA SER A 47 -34.40 -14.80 9.60
C SER A 47 -34.66 -13.30 9.78
N LEU A 48 -33.88 -12.64 10.64
CA LEU A 48 -33.95 -11.18 10.82
C LEU A 48 -33.73 -10.42 9.50
N LEU A 49 -33.16 -11.10 8.49
CA LEU A 49 -33.03 -10.65 7.11
C LEU A 49 -33.58 -11.74 6.18
N PRO A 50 -34.85 -11.65 5.72
CA PRO A 50 -35.42 -12.57 4.75
C PRO A 50 -34.84 -12.26 3.36
N LEU A 51 -33.61 -12.72 3.12
CA LEU A 51 -32.95 -12.61 1.82
C LEU A 51 -33.18 -13.90 1.03
N PRO A 52 -33.48 -13.80 -0.29
CA PRO A 52 -33.56 -14.97 -1.15
C PRO A 52 -32.25 -15.76 -1.12
N SER A 53 -32.33 -17.09 -1.13
CA SER A 53 -31.15 -17.97 -1.13
C SER A 53 -30.16 -17.60 -2.24
N GLN A 54 -30.66 -17.31 -3.45
CA GLN A 54 -29.85 -16.90 -4.60
C GLN A 54 -29.03 -15.63 -4.34
N THR A 55 -29.58 -14.66 -3.59
CA THR A 55 -28.88 -13.42 -3.24
C THR A 55 -27.69 -13.70 -2.32
N LEU A 56 -27.83 -14.63 -1.37
CA LEU A 56 -26.76 -14.99 -0.44
C LEU A 56 -25.58 -15.67 -1.15
N TRP A 57 -25.85 -16.62 -2.05
CA TRP A 57 -24.79 -17.24 -2.87
C TRP A 57 -23.99 -16.20 -3.66
N ILE A 58 -24.65 -15.18 -4.20
CA ILE A 58 -24.00 -14.10 -4.93
C ILE A 58 -23.14 -13.24 -3.98
N LEU A 59 -23.66 -12.93 -2.79
CA LEU A 59 -22.91 -12.18 -1.77
C LEU A 59 -21.67 -12.94 -1.30
N GLU A 60 -21.75 -14.26 -1.12
CA GLU A 60 -20.61 -15.09 -0.73
C GLU A 60 -19.50 -15.06 -1.80
N ILE A 61 -19.86 -15.20 -3.08
CA ILE A 61 -18.92 -15.07 -4.20
C ILE A 61 -18.28 -13.68 -4.22
N ILE A 62 -19.07 -12.63 -3.99
CA ILE A 62 -18.59 -11.25 -3.90
C ILE A 62 -17.65 -11.06 -2.71
N ALA A 63 -17.92 -11.69 -1.57
CA ALA A 63 -17.07 -11.65 -0.39
C ALA A 63 -15.71 -12.33 -0.67
N ILE A 64 -15.72 -13.51 -1.29
CA ILE A 64 -14.51 -14.24 -1.69
C ILE A 64 -13.69 -13.41 -2.69
N LEU A 65 -14.33 -12.79 -3.68
CA LEU A 65 -13.65 -11.86 -4.59
C LEU A 65 -13.08 -10.65 -3.86
N GLY A 66 -13.80 -10.11 -2.87
CA GLY A 66 -13.35 -9.00 -2.04
C GLY A 66 -12.07 -9.30 -1.26
N ILE A 67 -11.98 -10.50 -0.66
CA ILE A 67 -10.79 -10.89 0.10
C ILE A 67 -9.59 -11.20 -0.80
N VAL A 68 -9.80 -11.81 -1.97
CA VAL A 68 -8.75 -12.03 -2.97
C VAL A 68 -8.20 -10.69 -3.46
N LEU A 69 -9.09 -9.74 -3.75
CA LEU A 69 -8.74 -8.39 -4.19
C LEU A 69 -8.03 -7.59 -3.09
N TYR A 70 -8.42 -7.77 -1.82
CA TYR A 70 -7.71 -7.21 -0.66
C TYR A 70 -6.31 -7.80 -0.50
N ALA A 71 -6.16 -9.12 -0.58
CA ALA A 71 -4.89 -9.82 -0.41
C ALA A 71 -3.87 -9.52 -1.53
N MET A 72 -4.36 -9.26 -2.74
CA MET A 72 -3.53 -8.86 -3.88
C MET A 72 -3.17 -7.37 -3.88
N ALA A 73 -3.77 -6.55 -3.01
CA ALA A 73 -3.52 -5.11 -2.99
C ALA A 73 -2.19 -4.76 -2.30
N LYS A 74 -1.43 -3.84 -2.91
CA LYS A 74 -0.11 -3.40 -2.41
C LYS A 74 -0.23 -2.55 -1.13
N ASP A 75 0.65 -2.80 -0.16
CA ASP A 75 0.75 -1.98 1.05
C ASP A 75 1.31 -0.58 0.76
N ARG A 76 0.51 0.44 1.12
CA ARG A 76 0.73 1.87 0.86
C ARG A 76 2.02 2.42 1.45
N ILE A 77 2.33 2.00 2.68
CA ILE A 77 3.41 2.58 3.50
C ILE A 77 4.78 2.38 2.84
N HIS A 78 5.01 1.20 2.26
CA HIS A 78 6.31 0.89 1.66
C HIS A 78 6.56 1.62 0.33
N ASP A 79 5.52 1.98 -0.41
CA ASP A 79 5.68 2.61 -1.73
C ASP A 79 5.76 4.13 -1.64
N GLU A 80 4.87 4.75 -0.85
CA GLU A 80 4.91 6.20 -0.60
C GLU A 80 6.20 6.59 0.12
N LEU A 81 6.67 5.78 1.08
CA LEU A 81 7.95 6.02 1.75
C LEU A 81 9.14 5.90 0.79
N LEU A 82 9.14 4.90 -0.09
CA LEU A 82 10.25 4.72 -1.03
C LEU A 82 10.29 5.81 -2.10
N GLN A 83 9.11 6.29 -2.52
CA GLN A 83 8.99 7.45 -3.41
C GLN A 83 9.43 8.74 -2.71
N TRP A 84 8.98 8.98 -1.48
CA TRP A 84 9.40 10.13 -0.67
C TRP A 84 10.91 10.12 -0.45
N LEU A 85 11.48 8.97 -0.07
CA LEU A 85 12.91 8.77 0.12
C LEU A 85 13.73 9.07 -1.14
N ARG A 86 13.22 8.70 -2.32
CA ARG A 86 13.86 8.99 -3.60
C ARG A 86 13.86 10.49 -3.89
N MET A 87 12.71 11.15 -3.70
CA MET A 87 12.57 12.60 -3.94
C MET A 87 13.48 13.39 -3.00
N GLU A 88 13.49 13.04 -1.71
CA GLU A 88 14.34 13.69 -0.70
C GLU A 88 15.84 13.47 -1.00
N ALA A 89 16.25 12.26 -1.40
CA ALA A 89 17.62 12.01 -1.80
C ALA A 89 18.03 12.83 -3.04
N ILE A 90 17.17 12.94 -4.06
CA ILE A 90 17.44 13.77 -5.24
C ILE A 90 17.66 15.23 -4.83
N GLU A 91 16.79 15.78 -3.98
CA GLU A 91 16.86 17.18 -3.53
C GLU A 91 18.18 17.46 -2.79
N ILE A 92 18.54 16.62 -1.81
CA ILE A 92 19.78 16.78 -1.04
C ILE A 92 21.01 16.68 -1.95
N THR A 93 21.00 15.76 -2.92
CA THR A 93 22.16 15.55 -3.81
C THR A 93 22.36 16.71 -4.77
N PHE A 94 21.25 17.29 -5.25
CA PHE A 94 21.28 18.47 -6.08
C PHE A 94 21.85 19.65 -5.29
N PHE A 95 21.33 19.89 -4.09
CA PHE A 95 21.81 20.97 -3.22
C PHE A 95 23.30 20.82 -2.88
N LEU A 96 23.73 19.62 -2.51
CA LEU A 96 25.13 19.34 -2.20
C LEU A 96 26.04 19.57 -3.41
N THR A 97 25.61 19.13 -4.60
CA THR A 97 26.39 19.31 -5.84
C THR A 97 26.53 20.80 -6.19
N VAL A 98 25.46 21.58 -6.05
CA VAL A 98 25.50 23.04 -6.25
C VAL A 98 26.47 23.70 -5.28
N VAL A 99 26.45 23.31 -3.99
CA VAL A 99 27.38 23.83 -2.99
C VAL A 99 28.83 23.48 -3.36
N ILE A 100 29.13 22.24 -3.72
CA ILE A 100 30.49 21.80 -4.11
C ILE A 100 30.98 22.58 -5.33
N VAL A 101 30.15 22.72 -6.36
CA VAL A 101 30.49 23.45 -7.58
C VAL A 101 30.72 24.93 -7.27
N SER A 102 29.86 25.54 -6.46
CA SER A 102 29.99 26.95 -6.06
C SER A 102 31.29 27.22 -5.29
N ILE A 103 31.66 26.32 -4.37
CA ILE A 103 32.94 26.38 -3.66
C ILE A 103 34.11 26.24 -4.65
N GLY A 104 34.03 25.29 -5.59
CA GLY A 104 35.09 25.09 -6.60
C GLY A 104 35.36 26.34 -7.44
N TYR A 105 34.30 27.06 -7.84
CA TYR A 105 34.42 28.33 -8.55
C TYR A 105 34.99 29.46 -7.69
N PHE A 106 34.67 29.48 -6.39
CA PHE A 106 35.21 30.49 -5.48
C PHE A 106 36.73 30.35 -5.29
N PHE A 107 37.23 29.12 -5.16
CA PHE A 107 38.65 28.87 -4.91
C PHE A 107 39.54 28.94 -6.16
N SER A 108 39.00 28.66 -7.36
CA SER A 108 39.79 28.72 -8.59
C SER A 108 39.03 29.38 -9.73
N HIS A 109 39.47 30.58 -10.12
CA HIS A 109 38.88 31.36 -11.21
C HIS A 109 39.04 30.70 -12.60
N GLY A 110 39.80 29.60 -12.70
CA GLY A 110 40.00 28.80 -13.91
C GLY A 110 39.33 27.43 -13.89
N PHE A 111 38.44 27.15 -12.93
CA PHE A 111 37.82 25.83 -12.78
C PHE A 111 36.94 25.50 -13.98
N ARG A 112 37.33 24.49 -14.78
CA ARG A 112 36.53 23.96 -15.89
C ARG A 112 36.16 22.51 -15.57
N ILE A 113 34.93 22.31 -15.12
CA ILE A 113 34.39 20.96 -14.87
C ILE A 113 33.73 20.46 -16.15
N HIS A 114 34.14 19.29 -16.65
CA HIS A 114 33.37 18.64 -17.72
C HIS A 114 32.02 18.17 -17.15
N PRO A 115 30.90 18.38 -17.88
CA PRO A 115 29.57 17.97 -17.44
C PRO A 115 29.47 16.48 -17.05
N SER A 116 30.27 15.62 -17.68
CA SER A 116 30.35 14.18 -17.36
C SER A 116 30.85 13.91 -15.95
N TYR A 117 31.80 14.70 -15.42
CA TYR A 117 32.29 14.54 -14.05
C TYR A 117 31.24 15.00 -13.03
N LEU A 118 30.48 16.05 -13.35
CA LEU A 118 29.41 16.56 -12.49
C LEU A 118 28.29 15.54 -12.35
N ILE A 119 27.83 14.95 -13.47
CA ILE A 119 26.78 13.92 -13.47
C ILE A 119 27.24 12.67 -12.70
N ASN A 120 28.48 12.21 -12.91
CA ASN A 120 29.02 11.06 -12.18
C ASN A 120 29.11 11.33 -10.67
N LEU A 121 29.58 12.51 -10.27
CA LEU A 121 29.62 12.92 -8.86
C LEU A 121 28.20 12.95 -8.26
N GLN A 122 27.24 13.54 -8.97
CA GLN A 122 25.85 13.60 -8.52
C GLN A 122 25.24 12.21 -8.35
N LEU A 123 25.51 11.27 -9.26
CA LEU A 123 25.04 9.88 -9.16
C LEU A 123 25.66 9.14 -7.97
N ILE A 124 26.96 9.29 -7.72
CA ILE A 124 27.65 8.64 -6.59
C ILE A 124 27.09 9.18 -5.27
N VAL A 125 26.98 10.50 -5.14
CA VAL A 125 26.41 11.15 -3.96
C VAL A 125 24.96 10.71 -3.73
N PHE A 126 24.16 10.62 -4.80
CA PHE A 126 22.79 10.13 -4.75
C PHE A 126 22.69 8.70 -4.25
N LEU A 127 23.53 7.81 -4.76
CA LEU A 127 23.53 6.41 -4.35
C LEU A 127 23.88 6.26 -2.87
N ILE A 128 24.88 7.02 -2.39
CA ILE A 128 25.30 7.02 -0.98
C ILE A 128 24.15 7.51 -0.08
N ILE A 129 23.57 8.67 -0.39
CA ILE A 129 22.49 9.27 0.43
C ILE A 129 21.25 8.38 0.45
N TYR A 130 20.88 7.84 -0.72
CA TYR A 130 19.76 6.91 -0.83
C TYR A 130 19.98 5.63 -0.01
N TYR A 131 21.19 5.05 -0.06
CA TYR A 131 21.52 3.86 0.71
C TYR A 131 21.48 4.12 2.22
N VAL A 132 22.11 5.20 2.69
CA VAL A 132 22.15 5.55 4.13
C VAL A 132 20.75 5.82 4.67
N LYS A 133 19.94 6.62 3.96
CA LYS A 133 18.57 6.91 4.42
C LYS A 133 17.67 5.66 4.38
N LYS A 134 17.85 4.77 3.39
CA LYS A 134 17.13 3.49 3.33
C LYS A 134 17.46 2.60 4.54
N GLN A 135 18.73 2.54 4.94
CA GLN A 135 19.17 1.77 6.09
C GLN A 135 18.64 2.34 7.41
N SER A 136 18.65 3.67 7.57
CA SER A 136 18.12 4.34 8.76
C SER A 136 16.63 4.05 8.99
N ILE A 137 15.83 3.99 7.93
CA ILE A 137 14.39 3.72 8.05
C ILE A 137 14.12 2.25 8.37
N THR A 138 14.94 1.34 7.85
CA THR A 138 14.79 -0.11 8.11
C THR A 138 15.24 -0.48 9.52
N SER A 139 16.16 0.26 10.12
CA SER A 139 16.65 0.03 11.49
C SER A 139 15.80 0.70 12.58
N ALA A 140 14.87 1.58 12.22
CA ALA A 140 14.01 2.32 13.14
C ALA A 140 12.61 1.69 13.35
N ASN A 141 12.28 0.64 12.58
CA ASN A 141 11.11 -0.24 12.77
C ASN A 141 11.58 -1.59 13.31
#